data_AF-A0AAD7GQ17-F1
#
_entry.id   AF-A0AAD7GQ17-F1
#
_cell.length_a   1.000
_cell.length_b   1.000
_cell.length_c   1.000
_cell.angle_alpha   90.00
_cell.angle_beta   90.00
_cell.angle_gamma   90.00
#
_symmetry.space_group_name_H-M   'P 1'
#
loop_
_entity.id
_entity.type
_entity.pdbx_description
1 polymer ?
#
loop_
_entity_poly.entity_id
_entity_poly.type
_entity_poly.pdbx_seq_one_letter_code
_entity_poly.pdbx_strand_id
1 'polypeptide(L)'
;MTQAYPLNSGPTQRCIAVPGLRSNVTDVPEFNSKILAMKNLDYTVINAQDVLEAAQLYRMVPDLVKMVIVNDEVLFACWKDTSQCRRTAQNPSGIPIYKMFSFYFWLFLNHPLGAKWVLLPKPYALEPGANKNIAYLGYSIEHASAFVPVALQLNQAWILAKQLAYLSPSKSLPWTTVDYNVTVTFTGIYYALGAGLGDGEAVAPPGLQVPAVYEKDVFMHRLAQSKVLIGVGNPVVSLTLWDGALCLGVLFLNLLNQWDENDPDDSSKWHGQHMFVPMLGKPYVYNVRQGNHAGFVQAIGEAISHPIGLFVPERMHISAVKQRLEEIVNHNWEIEERRQVKWCHKPCSLSV
;
A
#
# COMPACT_ATOMS: atom_id res chain seq x y z
N MET A 1 48.85 -34.67 -21.45
CA MET A 1 48.70 -33.56 -20.49
C MET A 1 47.74 -32.57 -21.11
N THR A 2 46.45 -32.69 -20.81
CA THR A 2 45.41 -31.82 -21.34
C THR A 2 44.80 -31.13 -20.13
N GLN A 3 45.15 -29.86 -19.95
CA GLN A 3 44.62 -29.02 -18.88
C GLN A 3 43.13 -28.81 -19.12
N ALA A 4 42.32 -29.24 -18.17
CA ALA A 4 40.93 -28.83 -18.05
C ALA A 4 40.91 -27.40 -17.49
N TYR A 5 40.35 -26.46 -18.24
CA TYR A 5 39.99 -25.14 -17.71
C TYR A 5 38.77 -25.29 -16.80
N PRO A 6 38.74 -24.62 -15.63
CA PRO A 6 37.56 -24.62 -14.79
C PRO A 6 36.44 -23.85 -15.50
N LEU A 7 35.25 -24.48 -15.57
CA LEU A 7 34.01 -23.79 -15.89
C LEU A 7 33.80 -22.70 -14.85
N ASN A 8 33.99 -21.45 -15.26
CA ASN A 8 33.53 -20.28 -14.52
C ASN A 8 32.02 -20.46 -14.29
N SER A 9 31.64 -20.75 -13.05
CA SER A 9 30.26 -20.69 -12.60
C SER A 9 29.82 -19.24 -12.66
N GLY A 10 29.21 -18.85 -13.78
CA GLY A 10 28.52 -17.57 -13.91
C GLY A 10 27.46 -17.39 -12.82
N PRO A 11 27.00 -16.16 -12.57
CA PRO A 11 25.99 -15.89 -11.56
C PRO A 11 24.76 -16.77 -11.79
N THR A 12 24.39 -17.55 -10.77
CA THR A 12 23.21 -18.41 -10.79
C THR A 12 21.97 -17.53 -10.98
N GLN A 13 21.36 -17.54 -12.16
CA GLN A 13 20.10 -16.83 -12.41
C GLN A 13 19.02 -17.40 -11.49
N ARG A 14 18.38 -16.53 -10.70
CA ARG A 14 17.29 -16.88 -9.79
C ARG A 14 15.99 -16.29 -10.32
N CYS A 15 14.90 -17.05 -10.30
CA CYS A 15 13.62 -16.63 -10.86
C CYS A 15 12.54 -16.51 -9.79
N ILE A 16 11.62 -15.57 -9.98
CA ILE A 16 10.39 -15.42 -9.21
C ILE A 16 9.27 -15.30 -10.23
N ALA A 17 8.28 -16.18 -10.14
CA ALA A 17 7.11 -16.11 -11.00
C ALA A 17 6.04 -15.28 -10.28
N VAL A 18 5.47 -14.29 -10.96
CA VAL A 18 4.38 -13.50 -10.43
C VAL A 18 3.27 -13.51 -11.46
N PRO A 19 2.22 -14.32 -11.28
CA PRO A 19 1.04 -14.20 -12.12
C PRO A 19 0.41 -12.81 -12.00
N GLY A 20 0.27 -12.17 -13.15
CA GLY A 20 -0.62 -11.08 -13.46
C GLY A 20 -1.99 -11.33 -12.88
N LEU A 21 -2.28 -10.53 -11.88
CA LEU A 21 -3.63 -10.29 -11.41
C LEU A 21 -4.44 -9.74 -12.60
N ARG A 22 -5.67 -10.20 -12.80
CA ARG A 22 -6.57 -9.68 -13.84
C ARG A 22 -6.92 -8.20 -13.56
N SER A 23 -6.05 -7.32 -14.03
CA SER A 23 -6.17 -5.88 -14.34
C SER A 23 -4.76 -5.42 -14.71
N ASN A 24 -4.57 -4.29 -15.38
CA ASN A 24 -3.24 -3.77 -15.74
C ASN A 24 -2.39 -3.43 -14.49
N VAL A 25 -1.84 -4.44 -13.81
CA VAL A 25 -1.13 -4.32 -12.52
C VAL A 25 0.30 -3.78 -12.69
N THR A 26 0.82 -3.76 -13.91
CA THR A 26 2.06 -3.03 -14.24
C THR A 26 1.94 -1.51 -14.11
N ASP A 27 0.74 -0.95 -13.91
CA ASP A 27 0.56 0.49 -13.69
C ASP A 27 0.32 0.85 -12.22
N VAL A 28 0.36 -0.15 -11.32
CA VAL A 28 0.18 0.01 -9.88
C VAL A 28 1.56 0.22 -9.23
N PRO A 29 1.85 1.42 -8.67
CA PRO A 29 3.16 1.78 -8.11
C PRO A 29 3.74 0.74 -7.12
N GLU A 30 2.88 0.12 -6.32
CA GLU A 30 3.28 -0.87 -5.33
C GLU A 30 3.83 -2.14 -5.94
N PHE A 31 3.42 -2.48 -7.16
CA PHE A 31 3.91 -3.66 -7.85
C PHE A 31 5.20 -3.35 -8.60
N ASN A 32 5.28 -2.17 -9.22
CA ASN A 32 6.49 -1.71 -9.92
C ASN A 32 7.70 -1.59 -9.00
N SER A 33 7.52 -1.05 -7.78
CA SER A 33 8.61 -0.97 -6.80
C SER A 33 9.09 -2.36 -6.35
N LYS A 34 8.22 -3.37 -6.27
CA LYS A 34 8.61 -4.76 -5.98
C LYS A 34 9.38 -5.36 -7.13
N ILE A 35 8.92 -5.19 -8.38
CA ILE A 35 9.64 -5.67 -9.57
C ILE A 35 11.03 -5.04 -9.62
N LEU A 36 11.12 -3.73 -9.40
CA LEU A 36 12.41 -3.02 -9.36
C LEU A 36 13.31 -3.54 -8.24
N ALA A 37 12.76 -3.72 -7.03
CA ALA A 37 13.53 -4.27 -5.91
C ALA A 37 14.06 -5.69 -6.20
N MET A 38 13.25 -6.55 -6.81
CA MET A 38 13.67 -7.89 -7.24
C MET A 38 14.78 -7.83 -8.30
N LYS A 39 14.65 -6.95 -9.31
CA LYS A 39 15.69 -6.72 -10.31
C LYS A 39 17.00 -6.26 -9.67
N ASN A 40 16.92 -5.37 -8.68
CA ASN A 40 18.08 -4.86 -7.94
C ASN A 40 18.71 -5.90 -6.99
N LEU A 41 18.06 -7.05 -6.81
CA LEU A 41 18.56 -8.22 -6.08
C LEU A 41 18.96 -9.36 -7.03
N ASP A 42 19.09 -9.05 -8.33
CA ASP A 42 19.45 -9.99 -9.40
C ASP A 42 18.46 -11.16 -9.59
N TYR A 43 17.19 -10.95 -9.22
CA TYR A 43 16.11 -11.89 -9.54
C TYR A 43 15.44 -11.54 -10.87
N THR A 44 15.10 -12.58 -11.64
CA THR A 44 14.23 -12.49 -12.81
C THR A 44 12.78 -12.58 -12.37
N VAL A 45 11.97 -11.56 -12.67
CA VAL A 45 10.52 -11.61 -12.46
C VAL A 45 9.84 -12.09 -13.75
N ILE A 46 9.12 -13.21 -13.67
CA ILE A 46 8.37 -13.77 -14.78
C ILE A 46 6.89 -13.47 -14.55
N ASN A 47 6.27 -12.70 -15.45
CA ASN A 47 4.84 -12.42 -15.37
C ASN A 47 4.04 -13.55 -16.05
N ALA A 48 2.98 -14.05 -15.42
CA ALA A 48 2.08 -15.06 -16.01
C ALA A 48 0.65 -14.50 -16.06
N GLN A 49 -0.15 -14.76 -17.08
CA GLN A 49 -1.50 -14.19 -17.20
C GLN A 49 -2.49 -14.81 -16.20
N ASP A 50 -2.24 -16.05 -15.83
CA ASP A 50 -3.04 -16.79 -14.85
C ASP A 50 -2.19 -17.84 -14.13
N VAL A 51 -2.86 -18.61 -13.27
CA VAL A 51 -2.18 -19.60 -12.43
C VAL A 51 -1.83 -20.89 -13.15
N LEU A 52 -2.50 -21.20 -14.27
CA LEU A 52 -2.15 -22.34 -15.10
C LEU A 52 -0.86 -22.03 -15.87
N GLU A 53 -0.74 -20.84 -16.44
CA GLU A 53 0.50 -20.37 -17.05
C GLU A 53 1.63 -20.32 -16.01
N ALA A 54 1.36 -19.82 -14.80
CA ALA A 54 2.34 -19.83 -13.71
C ALA A 54 2.81 -21.27 -13.37
N ALA A 55 1.90 -22.25 -13.34
CA ALA A 55 2.24 -23.65 -13.12
C ALA A 55 3.05 -24.25 -14.29
N GLN A 56 2.73 -23.89 -15.54
CA GLN A 56 3.52 -24.29 -16.71
C GLN A 56 4.94 -23.73 -16.66
N LEU A 57 5.09 -22.44 -16.38
CA LEU A 57 6.39 -21.77 -16.22
C LEU A 57 7.19 -22.39 -15.07
N TYR A 58 6.54 -22.69 -13.95
CA TYR A 58 7.18 -23.37 -12.83
C TYR A 58 7.74 -24.74 -13.23
N ARG A 59 6.99 -25.53 -14.00
CA ARG A 59 7.42 -26.87 -14.46
C ARG A 59 8.67 -26.82 -15.35
N MET A 60 8.88 -25.72 -16.08
CA MET A 60 10.05 -25.57 -16.95
C MET A 60 11.35 -25.34 -16.15
N VAL A 61 11.27 -24.66 -15.00
CA VAL A 61 12.45 -24.27 -14.20
C VAL A 61 12.18 -24.35 -12.67
N PRO A 62 11.73 -25.51 -12.14
CA PRO A 62 11.17 -25.61 -10.78
C PRO A 62 12.16 -25.28 -9.67
N ASP A 63 13.45 -25.55 -9.90
CA ASP A 63 14.55 -25.31 -8.96
C ASP A 63 14.98 -23.84 -8.91
N LEU A 64 14.75 -23.09 -10.00
CA LEU A 64 15.09 -21.67 -10.10
C LEU A 64 14.01 -20.78 -9.49
N VAL A 65 12.75 -21.23 -9.47
CA VAL A 65 11.64 -20.47 -8.90
C VAL A 65 11.73 -20.47 -7.37
N LYS A 66 11.98 -19.30 -6.78
CA LYS A 66 12.01 -19.13 -5.32
C LYS A 66 10.62 -18.91 -4.71
N MET A 67 9.76 -18.23 -5.43
CA MET A 67 8.48 -17.74 -4.91
C MET A 67 7.48 -17.55 -6.05
N VAL A 68 6.20 -17.73 -5.73
CA VAL A 68 5.03 -17.44 -6.58
C VAL A 68 4.10 -16.51 -5.82
N ILE A 69 3.85 -15.30 -6.34
CA ILE A 69 2.98 -14.30 -5.69
C ILE A 69 1.69 -14.17 -6.50
N VAL A 70 0.55 -14.39 -5.86
CA VAL A 70 -0.82 -14.37 -6.43
C VAL A 70 -1.75 -13.58 -5.52
N ASN A 71 -2.96 -13.19 -5.94
CA ASN A 71 -4.01 -12.87 -4.98
C ASN A 71 -4.53 -14.16 -4.32
N ASP A 72 -5.21 -14.00 -3.19
CA ASP A 72 -5.78 -15.10 -2.43
C ASP A 72 -6.79 -15.92 -3.22
N GLU A 73 -7.69 -15.29 -3.98
CA GLU A 73 -8.68 -16.01 -4.80
C GLU A 73 -8.02 -17.01 -5.78
N VAL A 74 -6.99 -16.55 -6.50
CA VAL A 74 -6.24 -17.40 -7.44
C VAL A 74 -5.43 -18.45 -6.70
N LEU A 75 -4.87 -18.11 -5.54
CA LEU A 75 -4.16 -19.06 -4.69
C LEU A 75 -5.07 -20.21 -4.27
N PHE A 76 -6.28 -19.92 -3.81
CA PHE A 76 -7.23 -20.93 -3.38
C PHE A 76 -7.77 -21.77 -4.53
N ALA A 77 -7.96 -21.17 -5.72
CA ALA A 77 -8.27 -21.93 -6.92
C ALA A 77 -7.18 -22.96 -7.23
N CYS A 78 -5.91 -22.53 -7.22
CA CYS A 78 -4.77 -23.43 -7.42
C CYS A 78 -4.64 -24.48 -6.32
N TRP A 79 -4.87 -24.09 -5.06
CA TRP A 79 -4.82 -25.01 -3.92
C TRP A 79 -5.88 -26.11 -4.03
N LYS A 80 -7.05 -25.83 -4.59
CA LYS A 80 -8.10 -26.83 -4.82
C LYS A 80 -7.80 -27.70 -6.05
N ASP A 81 -7.09 -27.18 -7.04
CA ASP A 81 -6.73 -27.90 -8.25
C ASP A 81 -5.57 -28.88 -8.04
N THR A 82 -5.94 -30.13 -7.78
CA THR A 82 -5.01 -31.22 -7.52
C THR A 82 -4.33 -31.80 -8.76
N SER A 83 -4.77 -31.43 -9.96
CA SER A 83 -4.34 -32.07 -11.21
C SER A 83 -3.44 -31.19 -12.06
N GLN A 84 -3.66 -29.87 -12.07
CA GLN A 84 -2.86 -28.96 -12.92
C GLN A 84 -1.96 -28.01 -12.14
N CYS A 85 -2.40 -27.53 -10.98
CA CYS A 85 -1.72 -26.41 -10.33
C CYS A 85 -0.80 -26.82 -9.18
N ARG A 86 -1.38 -27.25 -8.05
CA ARG A 86 -0.57 -27.54 -6.85
C ARG A 86 0.16 -28.87 -6.96
N ARG A 87 1.28 -28.98 -6.25
CA ARG A 87 2.02 -30.23 -6.10
C ARG A 87 1.21 -31.24 -5.28
N THR A 88 0.96 -32.40 -5.87
CA THR A 88 0.25 -33.53 -5.24
C THR A 88 0.89 -34.85 -5.69
N ALA A 89 0.37 -35.98 -5.22
CA ALA A 89 0.75 -37.28 -5.77
C ALA A 89 0.32 -37.42 -7.26
N GLN A 90 -0.79 -36.80 -7.64
CA GLN A 90 -1.32 -36.81 -9.02
C GLN A 90 -0.61 -35.80 -9.94
N ASN A 91 -0.05 -34.74 -9.37
CA ASN A 91 0.68 -33.68 -10.07
C ASN A 91 2.04 -33.44 -9.37
N PRO A 92 3.02 -34.36 -9.51
CA PRO A 92 4.30 -34.27 -8.80
C PRO A 92 5.13 -33.05 -9.23
N SER A 93 4.90 -32.54 -10.44
CA SER A 93 5.55 -31.34 -10.98
C SER A 93 4.78 -30.05 -10.72
N GLY A 94 3.71 -30.09 -9.92
CA GLY A 94 2.96 -28.89 -9.53
C GLY A 94 3.73 -27.96 -8.60
N ILE A 95 3.18 -26.78 -8.35
CA ILE A 95 3.79 -25.78 -7.47
C ILE A 95 3.63 -26.23 -6.01
N PRO A 96 4.71 -26.36 -5.22
CA PRO A 96 4.62 -26.60 -3.79
C PRO A 96 3.92 -25.43 -3.10
N ILE A 97 2.98 -25.71 -2.20
CA ILE A 97 2.20 -24.65 -1.55
C ILE A 97 3.07 -23.70 -0.71
N TYR A 98 4.18 -24.17 -0.13
CA TYR A 98 5.13 -23.29 0.56
C TYR A 98 5.81 -22.24 -0.32
N LYS A 99 5.83 -22.42 -1.65
CA LYS A 99 6.36 -21.42 -2.60
C LYS A 99 5.30 -20.40 -3.00
N MET A 100 4.02 -20.62 -2.70
CA MET A 100 2.93 -19.72 -3.07
C MET A 100 2.63 -18.76 -1.93
N PHE A 101 2.42 -17.49 -2.28
CA PHE A 101 2.11 -16.42 -1.34
C PHE A 101 0.91 -15.64 -1.85
N SER A 102 -0.01 -15.33 -0.94
CA SER A 102 -1.10 -14.41 -1.25
C SER A 102 -0.62 -12.98 -1.00
N PHE A 103 -0.65 -12.14 -2.03
CA PHE A 103 -0.57 -10.70 -1.87
C PHE A 103 -1.98 -10.16 -1.69
N TYR A 104 -2.20 -9.47 -0.59
CA TYR A 104 -3.51 -8.94 -0.27
C TYR A 104 -3.38 -7.53 0.30
N PHE A 105 -4.32 -6.67 -0.03
CA PHE A 105 -4.22 -5.25 0.34
C PHE A 105 -4.79 -4.97 1.73
N TRP A 106 -5.73 -5.81 2.18
CA TRP A 106 -6.43 -5.65 3.46
C TRP A 106 -5.97 -6.69 4.49
N LEU A 107 -6.55 -6.63 5.68
CA LEU A 107 -6.25 -7.55 6.79
C LEU A 107 -6.89 -8.94 6.67
N PHE A 108 -7.44 -9.31 5.51
CA PHE A 108 -7.96 -10.67 5.32
C PHE A 108 -6.79 -11.63 5.11
N LEU A 109 -6.41 -12.32 6.18
CA LEU A 109 -5.30 -13.27 6.21
C LEU A 109 -5.71 -14.59 5.56
N ASN A 110 -5.79 -14.59 4.23
CA ASN A 110 -6.30 -15.72 3.48
C ASN A 110 -5.16 -16.49 2.82
N HIS A 111 -4.72 -17.58 3.46
CA HIS A 111 -3.74 -18.52 2.93
C HIS A 111 -3.88 -19.90 3.60
N PRO A 112 -3.81 -21.04 2.87
CA PRO A 112 -3.91 -22.39 3.45
C PRO A 112 -2.88 -22.70 4.55
N LEU A 113 -1.70 -22.08 4.48
CA LEU A 113 -0.63 -22.21 5.48
C LEU A 113 -0.65 -21.13 6.58
N GLY A 114 -1.62 -20.20 6.54
CA GLY A 114 -1.78 -19.13 7.53
C GLY A 114 -1.02 -17.84 7.23
N ALA A 115 -1.05 -16.92 8.20
CA ALA A 115 -0.69 -15.50 8.04
C ALA A 115 0.74 -15.23 7.55
N LYS A 116 1.70 -16.13 7.82
CA LYS A 116 3.11 -15.94 7.41
C LYS A 116 3.30 -15.95 5.90
N TRP A 117 2.38 -16.54 5.15
CA TRP A 117 2.39 -16.60 3.68
C TRP A 117 1.53 -15.51 3.03
N VAL A 118 1.00 -14.57 3.83
CA VAL A 118 0.25 -13.41 3.34
C VAL A 118 1.18 -12.20 3.33
N LEU A 119 1.42 -11.65 2.15
CA LEU A 119 2.23 -10.46 1.93
C LEU A 119 1.35 -9.21 1.92
N LEU A 120 1.59 -8.28 2.83
CA LEU A 120 0.81 -7.05 2.91
C LEU A 120 1.62 -5.81 2.48
N PRO A 121 0.99 -4.81 1.82
CA PRO A 121 1.63 -3.56 1.42
C PRO A 121 1.81 -2.57 2.57
N LYS A 122 1.21 -2.84 3.74
CA LYS A 122 1.26 -1.97 4.91
C LYS A 122 1.72 -2.74 6.15
N PRO A 123 2.37 -2.06 7.10
CA PRO A 123 2.89 -2.69 8.31
C PRO A 123 1.76 -2.92 9.33
N TYR A 124 0.75 -3.70 8.95
CA TYR A 124 -0.42 -4.03 9.74
C TYR A 124 -0.11 -4.58 11.13
N ALA A 125 1.03 -5.25 11.31
CA ALA A 125 1.51 -5.72 12.62
C ALA A 125 1.78 -4.59 13.64
N LEU A 126 1.84 -3.34 13.20
CA LEU A 126 1.96 -2.16 14.07
C LEU A 126 0.60 -1.70 14.61
N GLU A 127 -0.52 -2.23 14.12
CA GLU A 127 -1.85 -1.84 14.61
C GLU A 127 -2.16 -2.52 15.94
N PRO A 128 -2.83 -1.80 16.87
CA PRO A 128 -3.32 -2.40 18.09
C PRO A 128 -4.21 -3.63 17.80
N GLY A 129 -3.88 -4.77 18.41
CA GLY A 129 -4.63 -6.01 18.24
C GLY A 129 -4.35 -6.79 16.94
N ALA A 130 -3.50 -6.27 16.03
CA ALA A 130 -3.17 -6.99 14.81
C ALA A 130 -2.30 -8.23 15.04
N ASN A 131 -2.42 -9.19 14.14
CA ASN A 131 -1.61 -10.40 14.16
C ASN A 131 -0.15 -10.05 13.80
N LYS A 132 0.77 -10.30 14.74
CA LYS A 132 2.21 -10.02 14.56
C LYS A 132 2.92 -11.00 13.62
N ASN A 133 2.26 -12.10 13.22
CA ASN A 133 2.82 -13.12 12.34
C ASN A 133 2.57 -12.85 10.83
N ILE A 134 2.23 -11.62 10.48
CA ILE A 134 1.96 -11.21 9.09
C ILE A 134 3.27 -10.74 8.44
N ALA A 135 3.51 -11.15 7.19
CA ALA A 135 4.64 -10.66 6.42
C ALA A 135 4.36 -9.27 5.82
N TYR A 136 5.05 -8.25 6.32
CA TYR A 136 5.03 -6.92 5.74
C TYR A 136 6.01 -6.85 4.55
N LEU A 137 5.47 -6.66 3.36
CA LEU A 137 6.26 -6.48 2.14
C LEU A 137 6.53 -4.99 1.86
N GLY A 138 5.48 -4.18 1.91
CA GLY A 138 5.57 -2.75 1.60
C GLY A 138 5.73 -2.45 0.11
N TYR A 139 6.07 -1.20 -0.17
CA TYR A 139 6.37 -0.65 -1.49
C TYR A 139 7.23 0.60 -1.35
N SER A 140 7.87 1.02 -2.44
CA SER A 140 8.63 2.27 -2.51
C SER A 140 7.83 3.38 -3.18
N ILE A 141 8.03 4.61 -2.71
CA ILE A 141 7.45 5.86 -3.24
C ILE A 141 8.54 6.85 -3.70
N GLU A 142 9.79 6.40 -3.81
CA GLU A 142 10.92 7.26 -4.23
C GLU A 142 10.87 7.67 -5.72
N HIS A 143 9.89 7.19 -6.47
CA HIS A 143 9.78 7.40 -7.92
C HIS A 143 9.07 8.72 -8.29
N ALA A 144 8.92 9.63 -7.32
CA ALA A 144 8.14 10.85 -7.48
C ALA A 144 8.83 11.86 -8.43
N SER A 145 8.47 11.82 -9.72
CA SER A 145 9.03 12.70 -10.76
C SER A 145 8.40 14.09 -10.80
N ALA A 146 7.29 14.30 -10.09
CA ALA A 146 6.46 15.51 -10.17
C ALA A 146 6.78 16.57 -9.10
N PHE A 147 7.93 16.49 -8.42
CA PHE A 147 8.27 17.42 -7.35
C PHE A 147 8.24 18.88 -7.80
N VAL A 148 7.53 19.72 -7.04
CA VAL A 148 7.51 21.18 -7.22
C VAL A 148 8.17 21.81 -5.99
N PRO A 149 9.27 22.57 -6.15
CA PRO A 149 9.89 23.29 -5.04
C PRO A 149 8.89 24.21 -4.34
N VAL A 150 9.02 24.33 -3.01
CA VAL A 150 8.13 25.12 -2.15
C VAL A 150 7.87 26.54 -2.69
N ALA A 151 8.91 27.21 -3.20
CA ALA A 151 8.80 28.57 -3.74
C ALA A 151 7.89 28.68 -4.99
N LEU A 152 7.61 27.56 -5.66
CA LEU A 152 6.77 27.46 -6.86
C LEU A 152 5.41 26.81 -6.57
N GLN A 153 5.17 26.36 -5.33
CA GLN A 153 3.86 25.83 -4.93
C GLN A 153 2.82 26.96 -4.94
N LEU A 154 1.63 26.63 -5.43
CA LEU A 154 0.49 27.53 -5.43
C LEU A 154 -0.06 27.66 -4.01
N ASN A 155 -0.76 28.75 -3.72
CA ASN A 155 -1.49 28.87 -2.45
C ASN A 155 -2.78 28.04 -2.49
N GLN A 156 -2.62 26.72 -2.64
CA GLN A 156 -3.68 25.75 -2.91
C GLN A 156 -3.66 24.60 -1.89
N ALA A 157 -4.85 24.14 -1.49
CA ALA A 157 -5.03 22.88 -0.78
C ALA A 157 -5.82 21.90 -1.64
N TRP A 158 -5.36 20.66 -1.71
CA TRP A 158 -6.02 19.58 -2.42
C TRP A 158 -6.94 18.80 -1.48
N ILE A 159 -8.18 18.54 -1.87
CA ILE A 159 -9.11 17.70 -1.10
C ILE A 159 -8.97 16.24 -1.53
N LEU A 160 -8.70 15.35 -0.58
CA LEU A 160 -8.60 13.91 -0.83
C LEU A 160 -9.98 13.27 -0.96
N ALA A 161 -10.63 13.43 -2.11
CA ALA A 161 -11.87 12.73 -2.43
C ALA A 161 -11.86 12.19 -3.86
N LYS A 162 -11.85 10.86 -4.01
CA LYS A 162 -11.88 10.21 -5.34
C LYS A 162 -13.26 10.28 -6.01
N GLN A 163 -14.30 10.36 -5.20
CA GLN A 163 -15.69 10.49 -5.64
C GLN A 163 -16.32 11.67 -4.92
N LEU A 164 -17.13 12.46 -5.63
CA LEU A 164 -17.90 13.54 -5.00
C LEU A 164 -18.80 13.00 -3.89
N ALA A 165 -19.31 11.78 -4.02
CA ALA A 165 -20.09 11.09 -2.99
C ALA A 165 -19.42 11.06 -1.61
N TYR A 166 -18.09 11.17 -1.51
CA TYR A 166 -17.38 11.26 -0.22
C TYR A 166 -17.61 12.60 0.49
N LEU A 167 -18.01 13.63 -0.26
CA LEU A 167 -18.41 14.94 0.24
C LEU A 167 -19.94 15.06 0.39
N SER A 168 -20.70 13.96 0.30
CA SER A 168 -22.14 13.99 0.51
C SER A 168 -22.48 14.20 2.00
N PRO A 169 -23.49 15.03 2.33
CA PRO A 169 -23.98 15.16 3.71
C PRO A 169 -24.38 13.83 4.35
N SER A 170 -24.85 12.87 3.54
CA SER A 170 -25.22 11.51 3.97
C SER A 170 -24.06 10.71 4.56
N LYS A 171 -22.81 11.12 4.31
CA LYS A 171 -21.59 10.45 4.79
C LYS A 171 -20.99 11.08 6.04
N SER A 172 -21.72 11.97 6.73
CA SER A 172 -21.22 12.74 7.88
C SER A 172 -19.97 13.52 7.50
N LEU A 173 -20.18 14.67 6.85
CA LEU A 173 -19.09 15.55 6.44
C LEU A 173 -18.27 15.98 7.67
N PRO A 174 -16.95 15.73 7.68
CA PRO A 174 -16.12 16.16 8.79
C PRO A 174 -15.94 17.68 8.82
N TRP A 175 -15.95 18.31 7.64
CA TRP A 175 -15.74 19.74 7.44
C TRP A 175 -16.93 20.34 6.70
N THR A 176 -17.41 21.49 7.16
CA THR A 176 -18.55 22.23 6.62
C THR A 176 -18.10 23.29 5.62
N THR A 177 -19.04 23.82 4.82
CA THR A 177 -18.81 24.99 3.97
C THR A 177 -18.29 26.20 4.76
N VAL A 178 -18.74 26.37 6.01
CA VAL A 178 -18.28 27.46 6.88
C VAL A 178 -16.79 27.30 7.18
N ASP A 179 -16.33 26.09 7.49
CA ASP A 179 -14.92 25.81 7.79
C ASP A 179 -14.02 26.13 6.61
N TYR A 180 -14.43 25.72 5.41
CA TYR A 180 -13.72 26.04 4.18
C TYR A 180 -13.61 27.55 3.97
N ASN A 181 -14.73 28.29 4.09
CA ASN A 181 -14.77 29.75 3.90
C ASN A 181 -13.92 30.52 4.92
N VAL A 182 -14.01 30.14 6.20
CA VAL A 182 -13.19 30.73 7.27
C VAL A 182 -11.72 30.50 6.99
N THR A 183 -11.35 29.30 6.54
CA THR A 183 -9.96 28.96 6.19
C THR A 183 -9.46 29.78 4.99
N VAL A 184 -10.27 29.97 3.93
CA VAL A 184 -9.91 30.84 2.80
C VAL A 184 -9.64 32.26 3.32
N THR A 185 -10.52 32.78 4.17
CA THR A 185 -10.38 34.14 4.73
C THR A 185 -9.13 34.26 5.62
N PHE A 186 -8.83 33.23 6.42
CA PHE A 186 -7.72 33.22 7.36
C PHE A 186 -6.35 33.02 6.69
N THR A 187 -6.28 32.17 5.66
CA THR A 187 -5.01 31.72 5.05
C THR A 187 -4.77 32.22 3.63
N GLY A 188 -5.82 32.73 2.97
CA GLY A 188 -5.79 33.07 1.54
C GLY A 188 -5.69 31.86 0.61
N ILE A 189 -5.83 30.63 1.11
CA ILE A 189 -5.73 29.41 0.30
C ILE A 189 -6.97 29.25 -0.57
N TYR A 190 -6.84 28.58 -1.71
CA TYR A 190 -7.99 28.08 -2.47
C TYR A 190 -7.96 26.55 -2.56
N TYR A 191 -9.13 25.94 -2.77
CA TYR A 191 -9.25 24.49 -2.80
C TYR A 191 -9.28 23.93 -4.21
N ALA A 192 -8.59 22.82 -4.40
CA ALA A 192 -8.64 22.00 -5.61
C ALA A 192 -9.12 20.59 -5.25
N LEU A 193 -9.77 19.94 -6.21
CA LEU A 193 -10.29 18.58 -6.10
C LEU A 193 -10.17 17.90 -7.45
N GLY A 194 -9.99 16.59 -7.48
CA GLY A 194 -10.19 15.77 -8.67
C GLY A 194 -11.03 14.58 -8.29
N ALA A 195 -12.31 14.61 -8.66
CA ALA A 195 -13.28 13.60 -8.24
C ALA A 195 -14.14 13.13 -9.42
N GLY A 196 -14.40 11.83 -9.48
CA GLY A 196 -15.50 11.32 -10.29
C GLY A 196 -16.85 11.69 -9.66
N LEU A 197 -17.90 11.79 -10.47
CA LEU A 197 -19.25 12.10 -9.99
C LEU A 197 -19.74 11.04 -8.97
N GLY A 198 -19.46 9.76 -9.23
CA GLY A 198 -19.97 8.65 -8.43
C GLY A 198 -21.51 8.53 -8.52
N ASP A 199 -22.07 7.56 -7.80
CA ASP A 199 -23.52 7.31 -7.76
C ASP A 199 -24.15 8.14 -6.61
N GLY A 200 -24.27 9.46 -6.76
CA GLY A 200 -24.95 10.29 -5.76
C GLY A 200 -25.03 11.78 -6.05
N GLU A 201 -26.00 12.45 -5.42
CA GLU A 201 -26.25 13.91 -5.48
C GLU A 201 -25.25 14.74 -4.65
N ALA A 202 -23.95 14.45 -4.78
CA ALA A 202 -22.96 15.20 -4.04
C ALA A 202 -22.68 16.54 -4.72
N VAL A 203 -22.92 17.63 -3.98
CA VAL A 203 -22.58 19.00 -4.39
C VAL A 203 -21.22 19.33 -3.78
N ALA A 204 -20.26 19.74 -4.60
CA ALA A 204 -18.99 20.22 -4.09
C ALA A 204 -19.18 21.49 -3.25
N PRO A 205 -18.35 21.71 -2.21
CA PRO A 205 -18.40 22.95 -1.44
C PRO A 205 -18.33 24.17 -2.37
N PRO A 206 -19.10 25.24 -2.08
CA PRO A 206 -19.03 26.49 -2.85
C PRO A 206 -17.59 26.97 -3.03
N GLY A 207 -17.23 27.33 -4.26
CA GLY A 207 -15.87 27.79 -4.61
C GLY A 207 -14.90 26.68 -5.01
N LEU A 208 -15.26 25.39 -4.83
CA LEU A 208 -14.55 24.32 -5.52
C LEU A 208 -14.95 24.29 -6.99
N GLN A 209 -13.98 24.52 -7.87
CA GLN A 209 -14.10 23.98 -9.21
C GLN A 209 -14.02 22.45 -9.07
N VAL A 210 -15.04 21.73 -9.55
CA VAL A 210 -14.98 20.27 -9.69
C VAL A 210 -14.48 19.98 -11.09
N PRO A 211 -13.18 19.81 -11.30
CA PRO A 211 -12.69 19.37 -12.59
C PRO A 211 -13.00 17.89 -12.80
N ALA A 212 -12.90 17.53 -14.08
CA ALA A 212 -12.96 16.17 -14.59
C ALA A 212 -11.98 15.22 -13.85
N VAL A 213 -12.25 13.92 -13.96
CA VAL A 213 -11.29 12.87 -13.61
C VAL A 213 -9.99 13.13 -14.37
N TYR A 214 -8.89 13.29 -13.64
CA TYR A 214 -7.57 13.55 -14.21
C TYR A 214 -6.85 12.25 -14.57
N GLU A 215 -6.06 12.29 -15.64
CA GLU A 215 -5.00 11.31 -15.85
C GLU A 215 -3.96 11.39 -14.72
N LYS A 216 -3.29 10.26 -14.44
CA LYS A 216 -2.39 10.10 -13.30
C LYS A 216 -1.31 11.19 -13.24
N ASP A 217 -0.60 11.44 -14.34
CA ASP A 217 0.51 12.39 -14.33
C ASP A 217 0.04 13.84 -14.14
N VAL A 218 -1.10 14.19 -14.73
CA VAL A 218 -1.75 15.50 -14.54
C VAL A 218 -2.20 15.67 -13.09
N PHE A 219 -2.81 14.63 -12.51
CA PHE A 219 -3.20 14.62 -11.10
C PHE A 219 -2.00 14.82 -10.18
N MET A 220 -0.92 14.06 -10.39
CA MET A 220 0.28 14.13 -9.58
C MET A 220 0.96 15.50 -9.67
N HIS A 221 1.04 16.09 -10.86
CA HIS A 221 1.57 17.43 -11.04
C HIS A 221 0.74 18.50 -10.31
N ARG A 222 -0.60 18.43 -10.40
CA ARG A 222 -1.47 19.36 -9.68
C ARG A 222 -1.43 19.18 -8.16
N LEU A 223 -1.30 17.94 -7.70
CA LEU A 223 -1.12 17.65 -6.28
C LEU A 223 0.20 18.24 -5.79
N ALA A 224 1.31 18.06 -6.50
CA ALA A 224 2.62 18.61 -6.14
C ALA A 224 2.65 20.14 -6.04
N GLN A 225 1.79 20.84 -6.81
CA GLN A 225 1.63 22.29 -6.72
C GLN A 225 0.87 22.74 -5.46
N SER A 226 0.22 21.83 -4.74
CA SER A 226 -0.54 22.13 -3.53
C SER A 226 0.38 22.16 -2.31
N LYS A 227 0.02 22.96 -1.31
CA LYS A 227 0.74 22.99 -0.02
C LYS A 227 0.24 21.90 0.93
N VAL A 228 -1.06 21.61 0.89
CA VAL A 228 -1.71 20.69 1.83
C VAL A 228 -2.66 19.75 1.08
N LEU A 229 -2.65 18.47 1.45
CA LEU A 229 -3.66 17.47 1.12
C LEU A 229 -4.60 17.32 2.33
N ILE A 230 -5.89 17.53 2.13
CA ILE A 230 -6.91 17.51 3.18
C ILE A 230 -7.66 16.19 3.15
N GLY A 231 -7.56 15.43 4.23
CA GLY A 231 -8.39 14.25 4.48
C GLY A 231 -9.83 14.60 4.81
N VAL A 232 -10.78 13.87 4.23
CA VAL A 232 -12.23 13.99 4.49
C VAL A 232 -12.83 12.68 5.04
N GLY A 233 -11.99 11.78 5.54
CA GLY A 233 -12.39 10.50 6.13
C GLY A 233 -12.50 9.34 5.14
N ASN A 234 -12.81 9.60 3.87
CA ASN A 234 -12.85 8.59 2.81
C ASN A 234 -12.01 8.99 1.59
N PRO A 235 -11.32 8.04 0.94
CA PRO A 235 -11.25 6.62 1.29
C PRO A 235 -10.30 6.35 2.48
N VAL A 236 -10.60 5.33 3.29
CA VAL A 236 -9.79 4.94 4.46
C VAL A 236 -8.43 4.35 4.08
N VAL A 237 -8.27 3.94 2.83
CA VAL A 237 -6.96 3.61 2.27
C VAL A 237 -6.78 4.27 0.93
N SER A 238 -5.72 5.06 0.83
CA SER A 238 -5.27 5.71 -0.39
C SER A 238 -3.75 5.68 -0.47
N LEU A 239 -3.24 5.47 -1.68
CA LEU A 239 -1.84 5.70 -1.99
C LEU A 239 -1.55 7.18 -2.18
N THR A 240 -2.54 8.00 -2.50
CA THR A 240 -2.38 9.44 -2.76
C THR A 240 -1.64 10.15 -1.62
N LEU A 241 -1.86 9.74 -0.38
CA LEU A 241 -1.09 10.27 0.74
C LEU A 241 0.41 10.01 0.59
N TRP A 242 0.79 8.77 0.34
CA TRP A 242 2.18 8.33 0.35
C TRP A 242 2.86 8.65 -0.97
N ASP A 243 2.31 8.14 -2.06
CA ASP A 243 2.84 8.23 -3.43
C ASP A 243 2.57 9.60 -4.07
N GLY A 244 1.67 10.40 -3.50
CA GLY A 244 1.28 11.71 -4.05
C GLY A 244 1.60 12.90 -3.17
N ALA A 245 1.31 12.86 -1.87
CA ALA A 245 1.47 14.04 -1.03
C ALA A 245 2.85 14.12 -0.39
N LEU A 246 3.16 13.21 0.53
CA LEU A 246 4.39 13.29 1.34
C LEU A 246 5.66 13.22 0.49
N CYS A 247 5.69 12.32 -0.50
CA CYS A 247 6.83 12.22 -1.41
C CYS A 247 6.96 13.41 -2.37
N LEU A 248 5.97 14.30 -2.49
CA LEU A 248 6.03 15.53 -3.30
C LEU A 248 6.20 16.79 -2.44
N GLY A 249 6.38 16.65 -1.12
CA GLY A 249 6.49 17.77 -0.19
C GLY A 249 5.16 18.45 0.12
N VAL A 250 4.05 17.76 -0.09
CA VAL A 250 2.70 18.22 0.25
C VAL A 250 2.34 17.66 1.63
N LEU A 251 1.97 18.54 2.56
CA LEU A 251 1.63 18.17 3.92
C LEU A 251 0.26 17.49 3.97
N PHE A 252 0.01 16.61 4.93
CA PHE A 252 -1.29 15.97 5.07
C PHE A 252 -2.05 16.43 6.31
N LEU A 253 -3.28 16.91 6.12
CA LEU A 253 -4.23 17.09 7.20
C LEU A 253 -5.02 15.80 7.36
N ASN A 254 -4.77 15.09 8.46
CA ASN A 254 -5.41 13.83 8.77
C ASN A 254 -6.60 14.05 9.70
N LEU A 255 -7.78 13.63 9.25
CA LEU A 255 -8.98 13.58 10.09
C LEU A 255 -8.85 12.42 11.09
N LEU A 256 -8.96 12.71 12.39
CA LEU A 256 -9.17 11.72 13.44
C LEU A 256 -10.66 11.54 13.70
N ASN A 257 -11.17 10.33 13.52
CA ASN A 257 -12.58 10.01 13.75
C ASN A 257 -12.82 9.17 15.00
N GLN A 258 -11.76 8.61 15.61
CA GLN A 258 -11.84 7.97 16.92
C GLN A 258 -10.57 8.25 17.72
N TRP A 259 -10.72 8.40 19.03
CA TRP A 259 -9.65 8.61 20.00
C TRP A 259 -10.15 8.17 21.38
N ASP A 260 -9.25 8.02 22.35
CA ASP A 260 -9.64 7.79 23.74
C ASP A 260 -10.07 9.11 24.38
N GLU A 261 -11.33 9.24 24.77
CA GLU A 261 -11.84 10.48 25.38
C GLU A 261 -11.21 10.77 26.75
N ASN A 262 -10.72 9.74 27.46
CA ASN A 262 -10.08 9.90 28.76
C ASN A 262 -8.61 10.31 28.64
N ASP A 263 -8.00 10.01 27.50
CA ASP A 263 -6.62 10.36 27.17
C ASP A 263 -6.52 10.80 25.71
N PRO A 264 -7.10 11.97 25.39
CA PRO A 264 -7.31 12.37 24.01
C PRO A 264 -6.01 12.71 23.27
N ASP A 265 -4.91 12.90 24.01
CA ASP A 265 -3.60 13.27 23.45
C ASP A 265 -2.71 12.03 23.21
N ASP A 266 -3.13 10.84 23.62
CA ASP A 266 -2.44 9.58 23.32
C ASP A 266 -2.63 9.16 21.86
N SER A 267 -1.63 9.54 21.04
CA SER A 267 -1.59 9.22 19.61
C SER A 267 -1.57 7.74 19.27
N SER A 268 -1.27 6.85 20.22
CA SER A 268 -1.32 5.40 20.01
C SER A 268 -2.76 4.86 19.92
N LYS A 269 -3.73 5.64 20.42
CA LYS A 269 -5.17 5.32 20.42
C LYS A 269 -5.95 6.08 19.34
N TRP A 270 -5.27 6.93 18.57
CA TRP A 270 -5.90 7.69 17.49
C TRP A 270 -6.20 6.81 16.29
N HIS A 271 -7.45 6.85 15.84
CA HIS A 271 -7.86 6.32 14.56
C HIS A 271 -8.24 7.50 13.67
N GLY A 272 -7.63 7.56 12.50
CA GLY A 272 -7.94 8.57 11.50
C GLY A 272 -8.23 7.96 10.14
N GLN A 273 -8.35 8.82 9.13
CA GLN A 273 -8.59 8.39 7.75
C GLN A 273 -7.57 7.34 7.30
N HIS A 274 -6.32 7.42 7.75
CA HIS A 274 -5.31 6.40 7.50
C HIS A 274 -4.64 5.97 8.81
N MET A 275 -4.76 4.68 9.18
CA MET A 275 -4.46 4.20 10.54
C MET A 275 -3.04 4.50 11.08
N PHE A 276 -1.99 4.46 10.26
CA PHE A 276 -0.60 4.71 10.72
C PHE A 276 -0.13 6.15 10.61
N VAL A 277 -0.93 6.96 9.96
CA VAL A 277 -0.57 8.32 9.60
C VAL A 277 -0.56 9.25 10.81
N PRO A 278 -1.44 9.08 11.82
CA PRO A 278 -1.35 9.88 13.03
C PRO A 278 0.01 9.83 13.71
N MET A 279 0.69 8.68 13.68
CA MET A 279 2.00 8.46 14.31
C MET A 279 3.15 9.26 13.67
N LEU A 280 2.99 9.75 12.43
CA LEU A 280 4.04 10.57 11.81
C LEU A 280 4.12 11.96 12.43
N GLY A 281 2.97 12.50 12.85
CA GLY A 281 2.86 13.82 13.45
C GLY A 281 3.45 14.95 12.59
N LYS A 282 3.57 16.13 13.22
CA LYS A 282 4.18 17.30 12.61
C LYS A 282 5.70 17.08 12.40
N PRO A 283 6.31 17.65 11.34
CA PRO A 283 5.69 18.56 10.38
C PRO A 283 4.95 17.87 9.23
N TYR A 284 4.97 16.55 9.10
CA TYR A 284 4.43 15.86 7.91
C TYR A 284 2.91 15.72 7.91
N VAL A 285 2.34 15.50 9.09
CA VAL A 285 0.93 15.19 9.31
C VAL A 285 0.35 16.08 10.41
N TYR A 286 -0.73 16.77 10.08
CA TYR A 286 -1.52 17.57 11.01
C TYR A 286 -2.79 16.81 11.34
N ASN A 287 -2.84 16.24 12.53
CA ASN A 287 -3.99 15.48 13.01
C ASN A 287 -5.06 16.43 13.56
N VAL A 288 -6.29 16.32 13.08
CA VAL A 288 -7.43 17.15 13.51
C VAL A 288 -8.60 16.25 13.86
N ARG A 289 -9.12 16.37 15.08
CA ARG A 289 -10.31 15.63 15.54
C ARG A 289 -11.55 16.08 14.77
N GLN A 290 -12.40 15.12 14.40
CA GLN A 290 -13.69 15.39 13.78
C GLN A 290 -14.50 16.36 14.66
N GLY A 291 -15.09 17.39 14.04
CA GLY A 291 -15.83 18.44 14.75
C GLY A 291 -14.96 19.54 15.37
N ASN A 292 -13.63 19.43 15.34
CA ASN A 292 -12.75 20.54 15.75
C ASN A 292 -12.54 21.54 14.62
N HIS A 293 -13.59 22.33 14.34
CA HIS A 293 -13.64 23.34 13.29
C HIS A 293 -12.52 24.39 13.38
N ALA A 294 -12.23 24.89 14.59
CA ALA A 294 -11.13 25.83 14.82
C ALA A 294 -9.77 25.16 14.57
N GLY A 295 -9.59 23.92 15.03
CA GLY A 295 -8.39 23.14 14.79
C GLY A 295 -8.14 22.86 13.32
N PHE A 296 -9.18 22.68 12.50
CA PHE A 296 -9.06 22.54 11.04
C PHE A 296 -8.43 23.79 10.41
N VAL A 297 -8.96 24.97 10.71
CA VAL A 297 -8.45 26.27 10.21
C VAL A 297 -7.00 26.49 10.65
N GLN A 298 -6.73 26.26 11.94
CA GLN A 298 -5.40 26.45 12.52
C GLN A 298 -4.38 25.49 11.90
N ALA A 299 -4.72 24.20 11.79
CA ALA A 299 -3.83 23.18 11.21
C ALA A 299 -3.43 23.51 9.78
N ILE A 300 -4.36 24.03 8.96
CA ILE A 300 -4.04 24.47 7.59
C ILE A 300 -3.11 25.69 7.61
N GLY A 301 -3.38 26.69 8.47
CA GLY A 301 -2.49 27.84 8.61
C GLY A 301 -1.08 27.47 9.06
N GLU A 302 -0.96 26.53 10.00
CA GLU A 302 0.33 26.01 10.45
C GLU A 302 1.04 25.22 9.35
N ALA A 303 0.34 24.36 8.62
CA ALA A 303 0.92 23.58 7.52
C ALA A 303 1.47 24.48 6.40
N ILE A 304 0.75 25.55 6.05
CA ILE A 304 1.18 26.53 5.05
C ILE A 304 2.44 27.30 5.48
N SER A 305 2.57 27.60 6.78
CA SER A 305 3.71 28.35 7.33
C SER A 305 4.95 27.49 7.59
N HIS A 306 4.82 26.15 7.56
CA HIS A 306 5.92 25.21 7.79
C HIS A 306 6.04 24.20 6.64
N PRO A 307 6.40 24.66 5.42
CA PRO A 307 6.53 23.78 4.27
C PRO A 307 7.62 22.73 4.48
N ILE A 308 7.43 21.56 3.90
CA ILE A 308 8.39 20.45 3.95
C ILE A 308 9.06 20.24 2.59
N GLY A 309 10.24 19.65 2.60
CA GLY A 309 10.83 19.06 1.41
C GLY A 309 10.20 17.70 1.08
N LEU A 310 10.82 17.00 0.13
CA LEU A 310 10.51 15.61 -0.16
C LEU A 310 10.62 14.76 1.12
N PHE A 311 9.59 13.98 1.42
CA PHE A 311 9.61 13.05 2.54
C PHE A 311 9.22 11.65 2.11
N VAL A 312 10.14 10.71 2.28
CA VAL A 312 9.90 9.28 2.14
C VAL A 312 10.21 8.64 3.49
N PRO A 313 9.26 7.94 4.15
CA PRO A 313 9.55 7.23 5.38
C PRO A 313 10.61 6.14 5.15
N GLU A 314 11.52 5.91 6.10
CA GLU A 314 12.61 4.91 6.00
C GLU A 314 12.14 3.55 5.45
N ARG A 315 11.01 3.04 5.97
CA ARG A 315 10.43 1.75 5.56
C ARG A 315 9.98 1.70 4.09
N MET A 316 9.77 2.85 3.46
CA MET A 316 9.30 3.01 2.08
C MET A 316 10.41 3.40 1.10
N HIS A 317 11.67 3.39 1.52
CA HIS A 317 12.78 3.44 0.58
C HIS A 317 12.93 2.09 -0.15
N ILE A 318 13.44 2.12 -1.38
CA ILE A 318 13.68 0.93 -2.19
C ILE A 318 14.69 0.01 -1.52
N SER A 319 15.68 0.55 -0.79
CA SER A 319 16.62 -0.21 0.03
C SER A 319 15.91 -1.05 1.08
N ALA A 320 14.97 -0.46 1.82
CA ALA A 320 14.18 -1.15 2.83
C ALA A 320 13.23 -2.19 2.23
N VAL A 321 12.63 -1.90 1.07
CA VAL A 321 11.80 -2.87 0.31
C VAL A 321 12.66 -4.06 -0.15
N LYS A 322 13.86 -3.79 -0.69
CA LYS A 322 14.83 -4.83 -1.08
C LYS A 322 15.19 -5.71 0.10
N GLN A 323 15.53 -5.13 1.24
CA GLN A 323 15.90 -5.90 2.43
C GLN A 323 14.77 -6.86 2.85
N ARG A 324 13.53 -6.37 2.96
CA ARG A 324 12.39 -7.22 3.31
C ARG A 324 12.15 -8.31 2.28
N LEU A 325 12.28 -7.99 1.00
CA LEU A 325 12.15 -8.98 -0.08
C LEU A 325 13.22 -10.04 -0.02
N GLU A 326 14.47 -9.65 0.23
CA GLU A 326 15.58 -10.57 0.38
C GLU A 326 15.38 -11.51 1.57
N GLU A 327 14.95 -10.97 2.71
CA GLU A 327 14.61 -11.75 3.91
C GLU A 327 13.49 -12.76 3.61
N ILE A 328 12.42 -12.33 2.93
CA ILE A 328 11.30 -13.21 2.54
C ILE A 328 11.77 -14.28 1.56
N VAL A 329 12.49 -13.91 0.49
CA VAL A 329 12.86 -14.85 -0.58
C VAL A 329 13.91 -15.87 -0.12
N ASN A 330 14.84 -15.47 0.74
CA ASN A 330 15.89 -16.35 1.26
C ASN A 330 15.42 -17.20 2.46
N HIS A 331 14.23 -16.94 3.01
CA HIS A 331 13.68 -17.75 4.10
C HIS A 331 13.37 -19.18 3.63
N ASN A 332 13.67 -20.17 4.49
CA ASN A 332 13.41 -21.58 4.18
C ASN A 332 11.94 -21.95 4.47
N TRP A 333 11.06 -21.56 3.56
CA TRP A 333 9.61 -21.78 3.66
C TRP A 333 9.21 -23.25 3.66
N GLU A 334 10.02 -24.14 3.10
CA GLU A 334 9.74 -25.58 3.13
C GLU A 334 9.88 -26.16 4.54
N ILE A 335 10.89 -25.73 5.29
CA ILE A 335 11.00 -26.09 6.71
C ILE A 335 9.82 -25.49 7.49
N GLU A 336 9.44 -24.26 7.18
CA GLU A 336 8.35 -23.58 7.89
C GLU A 336 6.98 -24.22 7.62
N GLU A 337 6.69 -24.61 6.38
CA GLU A 337 5.51 -25.41 6.03
C GLU A 337 5.48 -26.71 6.82
N ARG A 338 6.60 -27.45 6.87
CA ARG A 338 6.68 -28.70 7.65
C ARG A 338 6.39 -28.48 9.13
N ARG A 339 6.83 -27.35 9.71
CA ARG A 339 6.51 -26.98 11.10
C ARG A 339 5.03 -26.69 11.27
N GLN A 340 4.44 -25.95 10.34
CA GLN A 340 3.02 -25.59 10.35
C GLN A 340 2.11 -26.82 10.20
N VAL A 341 2.41 -27.72 9.27
CA VAL A 341 1.63 -28.96 9.04
C VAL A 341 1.72 -29.92 10.22
N LYS A 342 2.92 -30.05 10.84
CA LYS A 342 3.08 -30.84 12.08
C LYS A 342 2.24 -30.29 13.24
N TRP A 343 2.01 -28.98 13.27
CA TRP A 343 1.17 -28.35 14.27
C TRP A 343 -0.31 -28.68 14.06
N CYS A 344 -0.79 -28.69 12.81
CA CYS A 344 -2.17 -29.08 12.47
C CYS A 344 -2.48 -30.58 12.69
N HIS A 345 -1.48 -31.45 12.73
CA HIS A 345 -1.64 -32.88 13.04
C HIS A 345 -1.68 -33.20 14.54
N LYS A 346 -1.37 -32.24 15.42
CA LYS A 346 -1.76 -32.40 16.82
C LYS A 346 -3.26 -32.14 16.90
N PRO A 347 -4.06 -33.06 17.47
CA PRO A 347 -5.49 -32.80 17.64
C PRO A 347 -5.62 -31.49 18.42
N CYS A 348 -6.31 -30.51 17.82
CA CYS A 348 -6.78 -29.34 18.57
C CYS A 348 -7.69 -29.90 19.66
N SER A 349 -7.17 -30.06 20.87
CA SER A 349 -7.98 -30.26 22.06
C SER A 349 -8.73 -28.97 22.27
N LEU A 350 -9.90 -28.87 21.65
CA LEU A 350 -10.93 -27.91 21.99
C LEU A 350 -11.42 -28.30 23.39
N SER A 351 -10.72 -27.82 24.42
CA SER A 351 -11.31 -27.66 25.74
C SER A 351 -12.29 -26.49 25.64
N VAL A 352 -13.57 -26.84 25.58
CA VAL A 352 -14.71 -25.93 25.76
C VAL A 352 -14.68 -25.33 27.15
#